data_AF-A0A2W4TB55-F1
#
_entry.id   AF-A0A2W4TB55-F1
#
_cell.length_a   1.000
_cell.length_b   1.000
_cell.length_c   1.000
_cell.angle_alpha   90.00
_cell.angle_beta   90.00
_cell.angle_gamma   90.00
#
_symmetry.space_group_name_H-M   'P 1'
#
loop_
_entity.id
_entity.type
_entity.pdbx_description
1 polymer ?
#
loop_
_entity_poly.entity_id
_entity_poly.type
_entity_poly.pdbx_seq_one_letter_code
_entity_poly.pdbx_strand_id
1 'polypeptide(L)'
;MTFRPTTIERAYQLAEGGTCRTVGDIKVKLQAEGHERVQDRLYGGSLTSALRKLCTANYVAPEGEDTEAAAATPDDDEDDD
;
A
#
# COMPACT_ATOMS: atom_id res chain seq x y z
N MET A 1 -23.93 5.51 -10.84
CA MET A 1 -23.80 5.57 -9.36
C MET A 1 -22.34 5.83 -9.05
N THR A 2 -21.99 6.95 -8.38
CA THR A 2 -20.60 7.20 -7.97
C THR A 2 -20.39 6.60 -6.59
N PHE A 3 -19.72 5.45 -6.53
CA PHE A 3 -19.26 4.90 -5.26
C PHE A 3 -18.07 5.76 -4.83
N ARG A 4 -18.21 6.48 -3.72
CA ARG A 4 -17.03 7.09 -3.10
C ARG A 4 -16.18 5.93 -2.58
N PRO A 5 -14.95 5.76 -3.09
CA PRO A 5 -14.10 4.66 -2.65
C PRO A 5 -13.89 4.77 -1.14
N THR A 6 -14.00 3.63 -0.46
CA THR A 6 -13.69 3.56 0.97
C THR A 6 -12.19 3.84 1.18
N THR A 7 -11.80 4.20 2.41
CA THR A 7 -10.40 4.44 2.76
C THR A 7 -9.49 3.26 2.38
N ILE A 8 -10.02 2.02 2.47
CA ILE A 8 -9.28 0.81 2.10
C ILE A 8 -9.12 0.71 0.59
N GLU A 9 -10.20 0.83 -0.19
CA GLU A 9 -10.11 0.79 -1.66
C GLU A 9 -9.15 1.86 -2.19
N ARG A 10 -9.21 3.07 -1.61
CA ARG A 10 -8.32 4.14 -2.01
C ARG A 10 -6.86 3.85 -1.64
N ALA A 11 -6.62 3.19 -0.52
CA ALA A 11 -5.28 2.72 -0.15
C ALA A 11 -4.71 1.75 -1.19
N TYR A 12 -5.53 0.79 -1.65
CA TYR A 12 -5.13 -0.16 -2.69
C TYR A 12 -4.83 0.53 -4.01
N GLN A 13 -5.68 1.47 -4.46
CA GLN A 13 -5.43 2.25 -5.68
C GLN A 13 -4.11 3.02 -5.62
N LEU A 14 -3.77 3.58 -4.45
CA LEU A 14 -2.51 4.31 -4.26
C LEU A 14 -1.29 3.38 -4.27
N ALA A 15 -1.43 2.17 -3.73
CA ALA A 15 -0.40 1.14 -3.75
C ALA A 15 -0.17 0.61 -5.17
N GLU A 16 -1.25 0.29 -5.90
CA GLU A 16 -1.20 -0.20 -7.30
C GLU A 16 -0.72 0.89 -8.27
N GLY A 17 -1.03 2.16 -8.01
CA GLY A 17 -0.62 3.27 -8.85
C GLY A 17 0.89 3.56 -8.81
N GLY A 18 1.68 2.85 -8.00
CA GLY A 18 3.14 2.97 -7.97
C GLY A 18 3.70 4.28 -7.44
N THR A 19 2.83 5.22 -7.03
CA THR A 19 3.23 6.53 -6.50
C THR A 19 3.66 6.52 -5.05
N CYS A 20 3.33 5.47 -4.29
CA CYS A 20 3.61 5.35 -2.87
C CYS A 20 4.64 4.24 -2.62
N ARG A 21 5.75 4.57 -1.94
CA ARG A 21 6.77 3.57 -1.54
C ARG A 21 6.39 2.84 -0.26
N THR A 22 5.68 3.52 0.63
CA THR A 22 5.35 2.99 1.95
C THR A 22 3.87 3.19 2.31
N VAL A 23 3.40 2.41 3.30
CA VAL A 23 2.08 2.61 3.91
C VAL A 23 1.97 3.99 4.57
N GLY A 24 3.09 4.62 4.94
CA GLY A 24 3.13 6.00 5.43
C GLY A 24 2.68 7.00 4.37
N ASP A 25 3.19 6.88 3.14
CA ASP A 25 2.79 7.71 2.00
C ASP A 25 1.30 7.57 1.70
N ILE A 26 0.79 6.34 1.74
CA ILE A 26 -0.64 6.07 1.58
C ILE A 26 -1.45 6.81 2.65
N LYS A 27 -1.03 6.76 3.92
CA LYS A 27 -1.72 7.46 5.01
C LYS A 27 -1.76 8.96 4.75
N VAL A 28 -0.64 9.56 4.34
CA VAL A 28 -0.54 11.00 4.04
C VAL A 28 -1.46 11.38 2.88
N LYS A 29 -1.45 10.62 1.78
CA LYS A 29 -2.34 10.87 0.64
C LYS A 29 -3.81 10.75 1.01
N LEU A 30 -4.19 9.71 1.74
CA LEU A 30 -5.57 9.52 2.19
C LEU A 30 -6.03 10.67 3.10
N GLN A 31 -5.16 11.13 4.00
CA GLN A 31 -5.45 12.31 4.83
C GLN A 31 -5.59 13.59 3.99
N ALA A 32 -4.72 13.79 3.00
CA ALA A 32 -4.80 14.93 2.07
C ALA A 32 -6.08 14.91 1.21
N GLU A 33 -6.57 13.73 0.87
CA GLU A 33 -7.85 13.54 0.18
C GLU A 33 -9.07 13.73 1.10
N GLY A 34 -8.86 13.90 2.41
CA GLY A 34 -9.93 14.12 3.40
C GLY A 34 -10.53 12.84 3.98
N HIS A 35 -9.86 11.70 3.85
CA HIS A 35 -10.27 10.48 4.54
C HIS A 35 -9.97 10.58 6.04
N GLU A 36 -11.00 10.38 6.86
CA GLU A 36 -10.86 10.33 8.31
C GLU A 36 -10.50 8.93 8.80
N ARG A 37 -9.87 8.87 9.98
CA ARG A 37 -9.56 7.62 10.70
C ARG A 37 -8.78 6.60 9.86
N VAL A 38 -7.90 7.10 8.99
CA VAL A 38 -7.06 6.25 8.11
C VAL A 38 -6.24 5.26 8.93
N GLN A 39 -5.71 5.69 10.08
CA GLN A 39 -4.96 4.82 10.98
C GLN A 39 -5.84 3.70 11.56
N ASP A 40 -7.05 4.00 12.03
CA ASP A 40 -7.99 2.98 12.53
C ASP A 40 -8.38 1.99 11.42
N ARG A 41 -8.62 2.48 10.20
CA ARG A 41 -9.02 1.66 9.04
C ARG A 41 -7.89 0.80 8.49
N LEU A 42 -6.65 1.28 8.60
CA LEU A 42 -5.44 0.57 8.17
C LEU A 42 -4.73 -0.14 9.32
N TYR A 43 -5.31 -0.27 10.52
CA TYR A 43 -4.62 -0.89 11.68
C TYR A 43 -4.51 -2.43 11.59
N GLY A 44 -5.00 -3.05 10.53
CA GLY A 44 -4.85 -4.49 10.32
C GLY A 44 -3.42 -4.84 9.93
N GLY A 45 -2.74 -5.68 10.73
CA GLY A 45 -1.40 -6.19 10.42
C GLY A 45 -1.32 -6.78 9.01
N SER A 46 -2.27 -7.64 8.65
CA SER A 46 -2.36 -8.24 7.31
C SER A 46 -2.62 -7.21 6.21
N LEU A 47 -3.45 -6.19 6.47
CA LEU A 47 -3.74 -5.12 5.50
C LEU A 47 -2.51 -4.24 5.25
N THR A 48 -1.79 -3.85 6.30
CA THR A 48 -0.56 -3.06 6.15
C THR A 48 0.55 -3.87 5.47
N SER A 49 0.67 -5.16 5.77
CA SER A 49 1.59 -6.06 5.08
C SER A 49 1.25 -6.20 3.60
N ALA A 50 -0.03 -6.39 3.25
CA ALA A 50 -0.49 -6.47 1.87
C ALA A 50 -0.24 -5.16 1.11
N LEU A 51 -0.60 -4.01 1.69
CA LEU A 51 -0.36 -2.71 1.08
C LEU A 51 1.14 -2.43 0.92
N ARG A 52 1.98 -2.81 1.89
CA ARG A 52 3.44 -2.69 1.77
C ARG A 52 3.97 -3.56 0.64
N LYS A 53 3.55 -4.83 0.56
CA LYS A 53 3.93 -5.74 -0.53
C LYS A 53 3.53 -5.14 -1.89
N LEU A 54 2.31 -4.61 -2.01
CA LEU A 54 1.84 -3.95 -3.25
C LEU A 54 2.60 -2.67 -3.57
N CYS A 55 2.90 -1.83 -2.58
CA CYS A 55 3.71 -0.63 -2.76
C CYS A 55 5.06 -1.03 -3.33
N THR A 56 5.80 -1.94 -2.69
CA THR A 56 7.12 -2.36 -3.17
C THR A 56 7.04 -3.01 -4.56
N ALA A 57 6.01 -3.83 -4.82
CA ALA A 57 5.86 -4.52 -6.09
C ALA A 57 5.54 -3.58 -7.27
N ASN A 58 4.78 -2.51 -7.02
CA ASN A 58 4.34 -1.57 -8.06
C ASN A 58 5.08 -0.22 -8.02
N TYR A 59 5.98 -0.02 -7.05
CA TYR A 59 6.66 1.26 -6.87
C TYR A 59 7.45 1.62 -8.13
N VAL A 60 7.03 2.70 -8.78
CA VAL A 60 7.73 3.27 -9.93
C VAL A 60 8.66 4.34 -9.39
N ALA A 61 9.93 4.00 -9.22
CA ALA A 61 10.94 4.99 -8.89
C ALA A 61 10.97 6.06 -10.01
N PRO A 62 10.86 7.36 -9.68
CA PRO A 62 11.09 8.39 -10.68
C PRO A 62 12.53 8.22 -11.18
N GLU A 63 12.70 8.16 -12.51
CA GLU A 63 13.98 7.92 -13.19
C GLU A 63 15.09 8.79 -12.55
N GLY A 64 15.96 8.19 -11.73
CA GLY A 64 16.95 8.92 -10.94
C GLY A 64 17.50 8.24 -9.68
N GLU A 65 16.89 7.15 -9.20
CA GLU A 65 17.43 6.37 -8.08
C GLU A 65 17.53 4.88 -8.46
N ASP A 66 18.63 4.53 -9.12
CA ASP A 66 19.18 3.18 -9.15
C ASP A 66 19.47 2.72 -7.71
N THR A 67 18.65 1.83 -7.14
CA THR A 67 19.08 0.77 -6.19
C THR A 67 17.92 -0.21 -5.95
N GLU A 68 18.02 -1.37 -6.58
CA GLU A 68 17.75 -2.69 -5.98
C GLU A 68 16.37 -2.89 -5.32
N ALA A 69 15.33 -3.12 -6.14
CA ALA A 69 14.08 -3.74 -5.70
C ALA A 69 13.93 -5.13 -6.33
N ALA A 70 14.88 -6.02 -6.02
CA ALA A 70 14.72 -7.46 -6.19
C ALA A 70 14.73 -8.10 -4.80
N ALA A 71 13.88 -9.12 -4.62
CA ALA A 71 13.69 -9.93 -3.41
C ALA A 71 12.88 -9.28 -2.27
N ALA A 72 11.56 -9.22 -2.43
CA ALA A 72 10.68 -9.60 -1.32
C ALA A 72 10.20 -11.02 -1.63
N THR A 73 10.71 -11.96 -0.85
CA THR A 73 10.39 -13.39 -0.89
C THR A 73 8.87 -13.61 -0.96
N PRO A 74 8.38 -14.59 -1.74
CA PRO A 74 7.07 -15.17 -1.44
C PRO A 74 7.18 -15.68 -0.01
N ASP A 75 6.43 -15.05 0.88
CA ASP A 75 6.19 -15.58 2.22
C ASP A 75 5.31 -16.80 1.97
N ASP A 76 5.97 -17.95 2.02
CA ASP A 76 5.42 -19.29 2.05
C ASP A 76 4.38 -19.31 3.18
N ASP A 77 3.10 -19.21 2.83
CA ASP A 77 1.99 -19.53 3.74
C ASP A 77 1.85 -21.06 3.68
N GLU A 78 2.86 -21.75 4.22
CA GLU A 78 2.85 -23.19 4.44
C GLU A 78 3.35 -23.47 5.87
N ASP A 79 2.40 -23.54 6.81
CA ASP A 79 2.46 -24.31 8.06
C ASP A 79 1.00 -24.33 8.60
N ASP A 80 0.14 -25.30 8.24
CA ASP A 80 0.08 -26.73 8.64
C ASP A 80 -0.86 -26.96 9.86
N ASP A 81 -1.83 -27.87 9.63
CA ASP A 81 -2.80 -28.55 10.53
C ASP A 81 -3.97 -27.78 11.22
#